data_AF-A0A4Q9HZB6-F1
#
_entry.id   AF-A0A4Q9HZB6-F1
#
_cell.length_a   1.000
_cell.length_b   1.000
_cell.length_c   1.000
_cell.angle_alpha   90.00
_cell.angle_beta   90.00
_cell.angle_gamma   90.00
#
_symmetry.space_group_name_H-M   'P 1'
#
loop_
_entity.id
_entity.type
_entity.pdbx_description
1 polymer ?
#
loop_
_entity_poly.entity_id
_entity_poly.type
_entity_poly.pdbx_seq_one_letter_code
_entity_poly.pdbx_strand_id
1 'polypeptide(L)'
;MAAPKKGRRSPASQGKPGRTLVLILIAMVALVGGMFYSGTLTPRLGIDLAGGTSFTLAAQNQPGKPNAINETNMNTAAGIMERRVNGLGVSEAEVQTQGSNHIIVNIPKGTDAKQARQQVGTTAQLGFRPVLTTTAGTKTPEPTTPPSAGGKGDKNDKG
;
A
#
# COMPACT_ATOMS: atom_id res chain seq x y z
N MET A 1 47.48 -64.55 16.22
CA MET A 1 48.37 -63.41 15.88
C MET A 1 47.75 -62.68 14.70
N ALA A 2 47.20 -61.48 14.91
CA ALA A 2 46.46 -60.72 13.89
C ALA A 2 47.34 -59.63 13.26
N ALA A 3 47.36 -59.56 11.92
CA ALA A 3 48.17 -58.62 11.15
C ALA A 3 47.58 -57.20 11.19
N PRO A 4 48.41 -56.13 11.20
CA PRO A 4 47.90 -54.76 11.14
C PRO A 4 47.52 -54.39 9.70
N LYS A 5 46.24 -54.02 9.49
CA LYS A 5 45.76 -53.43 8.23
C LYS A 5 46.39 -52.04 8.04
N LYS A 6 47.22 -51.90 7.00
CA LYS A 6 47.82 -50.65 6.54
C LYS A 6 46.77 -49.77 5.86
N GLY A 7 46.35 -48.69 6.52
CA GLY A 7 45.43 -47.70 5.95
C GLY A 7 46.09 -46.93 4.80
N ARG A 8 45.45 -46.92 3.63
CA ARG A 8 45.80 -46.01 2.52
C ARG A 8 45.35 -44.61 2.89
N ARG A 9 46.28 -43.68 3.10
CA ARG A 9 45.98 -42.24 3.13
C ARG A 9 45.81 -41.78 1.69
N SER A 10 44.65 -41.23 1.35
CA SER A 10 44.43 -40.56 0.07
C SER A 10 45.41 -39.38 -0.06
N PRO A 11 46.02 -39.15 -1.24
CA PRO A 11 46.88 -37.99 -1.43
C PRO A 11 46.01 -36.73 -1.32
N ALA A 12 46.37 -35.82 -0.42
CA ALA A 12 45.81 -34.48 -0.39
C ALA A 12 46.14 -33.85 -1.75
N SER A 13 45.13 -33.61 -2.59
CA SER A 13 45.36 -32.89 -3.84
C SER A 13 45.84 -31.49 -3.46
N GLN A 14 47.13 -31.20 -3.72
CA GLN A 14 47.62 -29.83 -3.73
C GLN A 14 46.91 -29.10 -4.87
N GLY A 15 45.73 -28.55 -4.58
CA GLY A 15 45.02 -27.69 -5.50
C GLY A 15 45.92 -26.51 -5.83
N LYS A 16 46.12 -26.22 -7.12
CA LYS A 16 46.89 -25.05 -7.58
C LYS A 16 46.10 -23.80 -7.19
N PRO A 17 46.46 -23.09 -6.10
CA PRO A 17 45.58 -22.07 -5.52
C PRO A 17 45.35 -20.91 -6.50
N GLY A 18 46.32 -20.64 -7.38
CA GLY A 18 46.19 -19.63 -8.43
C GLY A 18 45.06 -19.91 -9.43
N ARG A 19 44.81 -21.17 -9.81
CA ARG A 19 43.70 -21.49 -10.72
C ARG A 19 42.35 -21.27 -10.04
N THR A 20 42.24 -21.67 -8.78
CA THR A 20 41.03 -21.46 -7.99
C THR A 20 40.76 -19.97 -7.78
N LEU A 21 41.78 -19.18 -7.48
CA LEU A 21 41.67 -17.71 -7.34
C LEU A 21 41.25 -17.03 -8.64
N VAL A 22 41.81 -17.45 -9.79
CA VAL A 22 41.42 -16.91 -11.10
C VAL A 22 39.95 -17.25 -11.41
N LEU A 23 39.50 -18.47 -11.12
CA LEU A 23 38.09 -18.84 -11.29
C LEU A 23 37.15 -18.03 -10.40
N ILE A 24 37.52 -17.78 -9.14
CA ILE A 24 36.74 -16.94 -8.22
C ILE A 24 36.68 -15.49 -8.73
N LEU A 25 37.80 -14.96 -9.23
CA LEU A 25 37.85 -13.60 -9.78
C LEU A 25 36.95 -13.47 -11.01
N ILE A 26 37.00 -14.44 -11.94
CA ILE A 26 36.13 -14.48 -13.11
C ILE A 26 34.65 -14.56 -12.67
N ALA A 27 34.32 -15.41 -11.69
CA ALA A 27 32.97 -15.53 -11.16
C ALA A 27 32.48 -14.21 -10.55
N MET A 28 33.33 -13.51 -9.79
CA MET A 28 32.99 -12.18 -9.25
C MET A 28 32.73 -11.15 -10.35
N VAL A 29 33.60 -11.08 -11.36
CA VAL A 29 33.43 -10.15 -12.49
C VAL A 29 32.15 -10.48 -13.27
N ALA A 30 31.86 -11.76 -13.48
CA ALA A 30 30.63 -12.19 -14.15
C ALA A 30 29.37 -11.83 -13.35
N LEU A 31 29.37 -12.01 -12.02
CA LEU A 31 28.25 -11.64 -11.16
C LEU A 31 28.04 -10.12 -11.11
N VAL A 32 29.12 -9.34 -10.95
CA VAL A 32 29.06 -7.88 -10.96
C VAL A 32 28.60 -7.37 -12.32
N GLY A 33 29.20 -7.84 -13.42
CA GLY A 33 28.79 -7.50 -14.78
C GLY A 33 27.33 -7.89 -15.08
N GLY A 34 26.89 -9.04 -14.58
CA GLY A 34 25.50 -9.48 -14.66
C GLY A 34 24.53 -8.55 -13.93
N MET A 35 24.90 -8.03 -12.75
CA MET A 35 24.10 -7.02 -12.05
C MET A 35 23.99 -5.70 -12.82
N PHE A 36 25.08 -5.25 -13.45
CA PHE A 36 25.07 -4.06 -14.32
C PHE A 36 24.17 -4.26 -15.54
N TYR A 37 24.23 -5.44 -16.17
CA TYR A 37 23.37 -5.79 -17.31
C TYR A 37 21.89 -5.92 -16.92
N SER A 38 21.62 -6.48 -15.73
CA SER A 38 20.26 -6.68 -15.20
C SER A 38 19.60 -5.40 -14.71
N GLY A 39 20.31 -4.27 -14.62
CA GLY A 39 19.76 -2.99 -14.13
C GLY A 39 19.35 -2.98 -12.65
N THR A 40 19.68 -4.02 -11.89
CA THR A 40 19.33 -4.17 -10.46
C THR A 40 20.37 -3.51 -9.54
N LEU A 41 20.95 -2.39 -9.99
CA LEU A 41 22.03 -1.66 -9.29
C LEU A 41 21.52 -0.90 -8.06
N THR A 42 20.21 -0.71 -7.95
CA THR A 42 19.58 -0.07 -6.80
C THR A 42 19.12 -1.13 -5.80
N PRO A 43 19.83 -1.33 -4.67
CA PRO A 43 19.32 -2.18 -3.60
C PRO A 43 17.99 -1.63 -3.07
N ARG A 44 17.10 -2.50 -2.59
CA ARG A 44 15.89 -2.04 -1.90
C ARG A 44 16.28 -1.43 -0.57
N LEU A 45 16.10 -0.12 -0.44
CA LEU A 45 16.37 0.61 0.80
C LEU A 45 15.28 0.27 1.81
N GLY A 46 15.68 -0.17 3.00
CA GLY A 46 14.77 -0.26 4.15
C GLY A 46 14.24 1.12 4.56
N ILE A 47 13.21 1.15 5.40
CA ILE A 47 12.47 2.37 5.75
C ILE A 47 13.38 3.46 6.37
N ASP A 48 14.43 3.07 7.09
CA ASP A 48 15.41 3.96 7.73
C ASP A 48 16.29 4.70 6.69
N LEU A 49 16.52 4.08 5.52
CA LEU A 49 17.33 4.64 4.43
C LEU A 49 16.47 5.30 3.34
N ALA A 50 15.28 4.75 3.05
CA ALA A 50 14.34 5.32 2.08
C ALA A 50 13.68 6.60 2.64
N GLY A 51 13.56 6.70 3.96
CA GLY A 51 12.77 7.71 4.65
C GLY A 51 11.26 7.54 4.41
N GLY A 52 10.46 8.39 5.04
CA GLY A 52 9.01 8.31 4.99
C GLY A 52 8.34 9.37 5.85
N THR A 53 7.04 9.20 6.08
CA THR A 53 6.29 10.00 7.07
C THR A 53 5.79 9.11 8.19
N SER A 54 5.99 9.56 9.43
CA SER A 54 5.46 8.90 10.62
C SER A 54 4.38 9.78 11.25
N PHE A 55 3.28 9.16 11.65
CA PHE A 55 2.19 9.82 12.36
C PHE A 55 1.89 9.06 13.65
N THR A 56 1.75 9.79 14.74
CA THR A 56 1.28 9.24 16.02
C THR A 56 -0.17 9.64 16.23
N LEU A 57 -1.05 8.67 16.33
CA LEU A 57 -2.46 8.86 16.65
C LEU A 57 -2.69 8.57 18.13
N ALA A 58 -3.35 9.49 18.83
CA ALA A 58 -3.78 9.29 20.21
C ALA A 58 -5.24 8.82 20.24
N ALA A 59 -5.49 7.70 20.93
CA ALA A 59 -6.83 7.19 21.14
C ALA A 59 -7.59 8.08 22.12
N GLN A 60 -8.85 8.36 21.80
CA GLN A 60 -9.76 9.13 22.62
C GLN A 60 -10.99 8.29 22.97
N ASN A 61 -11.46 8.41 24.20
CA ASN A 61 -12.70 7.75 24.62
C ASN A 61 -13.91 8.37 23.90
N GLN A 62 -14.79 7.52 23.39
CA GLN A 62 -16.07 7.97 22.84
C GLN A 62 -16.98 8.44 24.00
N PRO A 63 -17.78 9.51 23.83
CA PRO A 63 -18.80 9.89 24.80
C PRO A 63 -19.68 8.70 25.18
N GLY A 64 -19.82 8.42 26.49
CA GLY A 64 -20.57 7.27 27.00
C GLY A 64 -19.80 5.95 27.09
N LYS A 65 -18.51 5.90 26.74
CA LYS A 65 -17.65 4.71 26.89
C LYS A 65 -16.31 5.07 27.57
N PRO A 66 -16.26 5.17 28.91
CA PRO A 66 -15.07 5.63 29.64
C PRO A 66 -13.87 4.65 29.61
N ASN A 67 -14.08 3.37 29.27
CA ASN A 67 -13.02 2.34 29.20
C ASN A 67 -12.80 1.84 27.77
N ALA A 68 -13.01 2.71 26.77
CA ALA A 68 -12.83 2.33 25.37
C ALA A 68 -11.35 2.18 24.98
N ILE A 69 -10.44 2.84 25.70
CA ILE A 69 -8.99 2.67 25.54
C ILE A 69 -8.56 1.41 26.32
N ASN A 70 -8.42 0.30 25.61
CA ASN A 70 -7.91 -0.97 26.11
C ASN A 70 -7.19 -1.71 24.98
N GLU A 71 -6.38 -2.70 25.33
CA GLU A 71 -5.51 -3.42 24.39
C GLU A 71 -6.28 -4.02 23.20
N THR A 72 -7.42 -4.67 23.45
CA THR A 72 -8.25 -5.27 22.39
C THR A 72 -8.72 -4.22 21.38
N ASN A 73 -9.18 -3.06 21.86
CA ASN A 73 -9.63 -1.98 21.01
C ASN A 73 -8.46 -1.30 20.28
N MET A 74 -7.30 -1.18 20.93
CA MET A 74 -6.08 -0.64 20.31
C MET A 74 -5.57 -1.53 19.18
N ASN A 75 -5.53 -2.86 19.40
CA ASN A 75 -5.15 -3.83 18.38
C ASN A 75 -6.13 -3.83 17.20
N THR A 76 -7.44 -3.72 17.50
CA THR A 76 -8.48 -3.59 16.47
C THR A 76 -8.29 -2.31 15.65
N ALA A 77 -8.03 -1.19 16.33
CA ALA A 77 -7.77 0.09 15.68
C ALA A 77 -6.51 0.03 14.81
N ALA A 78 -5.42 -0.57 15.29
CA ALA A 78 -4.19 -0.76 14.52
C ALA A 78 -4.46 -1.55 13.23
N GLY A 79 -5.18 -2.67 13.30
CA GLY A 79 -5.55 -3.45 12.12
C GLY A 79 -6.48 -2.70 11.15
N ILE A 80 -7.34 -1.81 11.64
CA ILE A 80 -8.13 -0.92 10.77
C ILE A 80 -7.21 0.08 10.05
N MET A 81 -6.27 0.69 10.76
CA MET A 81 -5.33 1.64 10.17
C MET A 81 -4.46 0.99 9.11
N GLU A 82 -3.96 -0.22 9.37
CA GLU A 82 -3.19 -1.01 8.40
C GLU A 82 -3.99 -1.25 7.11
N ARG A 83 -5.24 -1.71 7.22
CA ARG A 83 -6.10 -1.90 6.04
C ARG A 83 -6.36 -0.61 5.26
N ARG A 84 -6.52 0.53 5.94
CA ARG A 84 -6.75 1.83 5.29
C ARG A 84 -5.52 2.29 4.53
N VAL A 85 -4.33 2.15 5.12
CA VAL A 85 -3.08 2.54 4.47
C VAL A 85 -2.80 1.61 3.28
N ASN A 86 -3.03 0.30 3.42
CA ASN A 86 -2.90 -0.65 2.31
C ASN A 86 -3.91 -0.34 1.18
N GLY A 87 -5.11 0.12 1.52
CA GLY A 87 -6.13 0.58 0.55
C GLY A 87 -5.74 1.81 -0.26
N LEU A 88 -4.70 2.55 0.17
CA LEU A 88 -4.11 3.67 -0.60
C LEU A 88 -3.02 3.23 -1.57
N GLY A 89 -2.75 1.92 -1.68
CA GLY A 89 -1.70 1.37 -2.54
C GLY A 89 -0.31 1.36 -1.89
N VAL A 90 -0.24 1.52 -0.57
CA VAL A 90 1.02 1.45 0.17
C VAL A 90 1.29 0.00 0.56
N SER A 91 2.35 -0.61 0.04
CA SER A 91 2.63 -2.04 0.25
C SER A 91 3.52 -2.35 1.47
N GLU A 92 4.18 -1.34 2.04
CA GLU A 92 5.19 -1.50 3.09
C GLU A 92 4.94 -0.54 4.28
N ALA A 93 3.67 -0.30 4.60
CA ALA A 93 3.32 0.50 5.76
C ALA A 93 3.43 -0.33 7.04
N GLU A 94 3.94 0.29 8.09
CA GLU A 94 4.05 -0.34 9.40
C GLU A 94 3.12 0.37 10.39
N VAL A 95 2.29 -0.40 11.08
CA VAL A 95 1.36 0.10 12.10
C VAL A 95 1.62 -0.63 13.40
N GLN A 96 1.91 0.12 14.45
CA GLN A 96 2.16 -0.44 15.78
C GLN A 96 1.46 0.37 16.86
N THR A 97 0.96 -0.32 17.88
CA THR A 97 0.49 0.32 19.12
C THR A 97 1.69 0.72 19.97
N GLN A 98 1.69 1.96 20.48
CA GLN A 98 2.70 2.47 21.38
C GLN A 98 2.08 2.82 22.74
N GLY A 99 2.63 2.23 23.80
CA GLY A 99 2.11 2.42 25.16
C GLY A 99 0.67 1.93 25.29
N SER A 100 -0.15 2.66 26.05
CA SER A 100 -1.55 2.28 26.32
C SER A 100 -2.57 2.92 25.38
N ASN A 101 -2.23 4.01 24.70
CA ASN A 101 -3.20 4.86 23.99
C ASN A 101 -2.68 5.48 22.70
N HIS A 102 -1.49 5.14 22.22
CA HIS A 102 -0.98 5.67 20.95
C HIS A 102 -0.87 4.57 19.88
N ILE A 103 -1.01 4.97 18.61
CA ILE A 103 -0.74 4.14 17.45
C ILE A 103 0.23 4.92 16.56
N ILE A 104 1.37 4.32 16.25
CA ILE A 104 2.33 4.85 15.30
C ILE A 104 2.05 4.21 13.94
N VAL A 105 1.98 5.05 12.91
CA VAL A 105 1.84 4.65 11.51
C VAL A 105 3.03 5.21 10.74
N ASN A 106 3.85 4.31 10.20
CA ASN A 106 5.00 4.63 9.37
C ASN A 106 4.68 4.32 7.91
N ILE A 107 4.89 5.30 7.03
CA ILE A 107 4.58 5.21 5.61
C ILE A 107 5.84 5.52 4.80
N PRO A 108 6.25 4.64 3.85
CA PRO A 108 7.42 4.88 3.01
C PRO A 108 7.23 6.09 2.08
N LYS A 109 8.34 6.70 1.66
CA LYS A 109 8.33 7.79 0.66
C LYS A 109 7.68 7.34 -0.65
N GLY A 110 7.05 8.30 -1.34
CA GLY A 110 6.36 8.08 -2.62
C GLY A 110 4.83 8.00 -2.51
N THR A 111 4.31 7.88 -1.28
CA THR A 111 2.87 8.00 -0.99
C THR A 111 2.51 9.45 -0.64
N ASP A 112 1.32 9.93 -1.03
CA ASP A 112 0.82 11.21 -0.54
C ASP A 112 0.52 11.13 0.97
N ALA A 113 1.47 11.63 1.76
CA ALA A 113 1.39 11.71 3.21
C ALA A 113 0.15 12.46 3.71
N LYS A 114 -0.35 13.48 2.99
CA LYS A 114 -1.55 14.23 3.38
C LYS A 114 -2.80 13.38 3.20
N GLN A 115 -2.90 12.68 2.07
CA GLN A 115 -4.01 11.77 1.78
C GLN A 115 -4.02 10.60 2.78
N ALA A 116 -2.84 10.04 3.08
CA ALA A 116 -2.71 8.98 4.07
C ALA A 116 -3.15 9.44 5.46
N ARG A 117 -2.68 10.62 5.92
CA ARG A 117 -3.10 11.22 7.18
C ARG A 117 -4.61 11.42 7.24
N GLN A 118 -5.23 11.91 6.16
CA GLN A 118 -6.67 12.11 6.10
C GLN A 118 -7.43 10.78 6.26
N GLN A 119 -6.97 9.72 5.61
CA GLN A 119 -7.64 8.42 5.71
C GLN A 119 -7.47 7.73 7.06
N VAL A 120 -6.28 7.77 7.65
CA VAL A 120 -6.06 7.17 8.98
C VAL A 120 -6.65 8.02 10.08
N GLY A 121 -6.67 9.35 9.92
CA GLY A 121 -7.18 10.29 10.92
C GLY A 121 -8.71 10.45 10.96
N THR A 122 -9.43 10.08 9.90
CA THR A 122 -10.89 10.26 9.85
C THR A 122 -11.62 9.05 10.43
N THR A 123 -12.59 9.26 11.32
CA THR A 123 -13.44 8.16 11.81
C THR A 123 -14.55 7.85 10.79
N ALA A 124 -14.47 6.70 10.13
CA ALA A 124 -15.52 6.24 9.22
C ALA A 124 -16.67 5.57 10.02
N GLN A 125 -17.69 6.35 10.40
CA GLN A 125 -18.92 5.83 11.01
C GLN A 125 -19.98 5.57 9.94
N LEU A 126 -20.39 4.31 9.77
CA LEU A 126 -21.48 3.92 8.88
C LEU A 126 -22.74 3.65 9.70
N GLY A 127 -23.82 4.38 9.40
CA GLY A 127 -25.12 4.19 10.04
C GLY A 127 -26.20 3.96 9.00
N PHE A 128 -27.03 2.94 9.20
CA PHE A 128 -28.24 2.73 8.42
C PHE A 128 -29.40 3.47 9.10
N ARG A 129 -30.11 4.32 8.35
CA ARG A 129 -31.26 5.09 8.83
C ARG A 129 -32.49 4.71 8.00
N PRO A 130 -33.63 4.38 8.63
CA PRO A 130 -34.85 4.11 7.88
C PRO A 130 -35.35 5.39 7.22
N VAL A 131 -35.82 5.28 5.98
CA VAL A 131 -36.48 6.38 5.27
C VAL A 131 -37.91 6.47 5.81
N LEU A 132 -38.24 7.56 6.49
CA LEU A 132 -39.52 7.71 7.20
C LEU A 132 -40.67 8.15 6.29
N THR A 133 -40.37 8.80 5.17
CA THR A 133 -41.37 9.22 4.18
C THR A 133 -40.79 9.10 2.78
N THR A 134 -41.55 8.51 1.87
CA THR A 134 -41.27 8.50 0.43
C THR A 134 -42.42 9.23 -0.25
N THR A 135 -42.16 10.44 -0.75
CA THR A 135 -43.12 11.15 -1.58
C THR A 135 -42.94 10.68 -3.03
N ALA A 136 -44.03 10.50 -3.77
CA ALA A 136 -43.93 10.24 -5.20
C ALA A 136 -43.28 11.46 -5.86
N GLY A 137 -42.06 11.31 -6.35
CA GLY A 137 -41.37 12.37 -7.07
C GLY A 137 -42.24 12.81 -8.25
N THR A 138 -42.68 14.06 -8.25
CA THR A 138 -43.29 14.67 -9.42
C THR A 138 -42.27 14.53 -10.55
N LYS A 139 -42.62 13.80 -11.63
CA LYS A 139 -41.74 13.68 -12.79
C LYS A 139 -41.29 15.09 -13.17
N THR A 140 -39.98 15.31 -13.21
CA THR A 140 -39.39 16.53 -13.78
C THR A 140 -40.09 16.77 -15.12
N PRO A 141 -40.75 17.91 -15.34
CA PRO A 141 -41.39 18.18 -16.61
C PRO A 141 -40.33 18.05 -17.70
N GLU A 142 -40.61 17.18 -18.66
CA GLU A 142 -39.80 17.00 -19.85
C GLU A 142 -39.64 18.39 -20.51
N PRO A 143 -38.43 18.81 -20.88
CA PRO A 143 -38.23 20.14 -21.44
C PRO A 143 -38.98 20.24 -22.77
N THR A 144 -40.10 20.97 -22.77
CA THR A 144 -40.86 21.28 -23.97
C THR A 144 -39.96 22.08 -24.91
N THR A 145 -39.57 21.47 -26.03
CA THR A 145 -38.91 22.17 -27.13
C THR A 145 -39.89 23.20 -27.70
N PRO A 146 -39.49 24.49 -27.85
CA PRO A 146 -40.34 25.50 -28.49
C PRO A 146 -40.65 25.10 -29.93
N PRO A 147 -41.88 25.32 -30.45
CA PRO A 147 -42.19 25.00 -31.83
C PRO A 147 -41.36 25.89 -32.75
N SER A 148 -40.60 25.26 -33.63
CA SER A 148 -39.89 25.94 -34.72
C SER A 148 -40.93 26.59 -35.63
N ALA A 149 -40.94 27.93 -35.66
CA ALA A 149 -41.76 28.70 -36.58
C ALA A 149 -41.27 28.48 -38.01
N GLY A 150 -41.86 27.51 -38.69
CA GLY A 150 -41.60 27.20 -40.09
C GLY A 150 -42.74 27.65 -41.00
N GLY A 151 -42.50 28.71 -41.78
CA GLY A 151 -43.05 28.87 -43.13
C GLY A 151 -44.44 29.48 -43.28
N LYS A 152 -44.49 30.81 -43.27
CA LYS A 152 -45.60 31.60 -43.86
C LYS A 152 -45.54 31.43 -45.39
N GLY A 153 -46.43 30.59 -45.94
CA GLY A 153 -46.60 30.40 -47.38
C GLY A 153 -47.79 31.21 -47.90
N ASP A 154 -47.49 32.26 -48.65
CA ASP A 154 -48.40 33.09 -49.44
C ASP A 154 -49.42 32.28 -50.25
N LYS A 155 -50.70 32.67 -50.17
CA LYS A 155 -51.65 32.47 -51.27
C LYS A 155 -52.41 33.77 -51.51
N ASN A 156 -52.07 34.36 -52.66
CA ASN A 156 -52.65 35.53 -53.28
C ASN A 156 -54.16 35.36 -53.52
N ASP A 157 -54.94 36.39 -53.14
CA ASP A 157 -56.27 36.67 -53.69
C ASP A 157 -56.23 38.01 -54.43
N LYS A 158 -56.32 37.95 -55.76
CA LYS A 158 -56.75 39.05 -56.65
C LYS A 158 -57.26 38.45 -57.96
N GLY A 159 -58.53 38.70 -58.28
CA GLY A 159 -59.12 38.55 -59.61
C GLY A 159 -60.11 37.41 -59.74
#